data_AF-A0AAN9VFG9-F1
#
_entry.id   AF-A0AAN9VFG9-F1
#
_cell.length_a   1.000
_cell.length_b   1.000
_cell.length_c   1.000
_cell.angle_alpha   90.00
_cell.angle_beta   90.00
_cell.angle_gamma   90.00
#
_symmetry.space_group_name_H-M   'P 1'
#
loop_
_entity.id
_entity.type
_entity.pdbx_description
1 polymer ?
#
loop_
_entity_poly.entity_id
_entity_poly.type
_entity_poly.pdbx_seq_one_letter_code
_entity_poly.pdbx_strand_id
1 'polypeptide(L)'
;MAEVLRAEDILKKHDNPSNVENVKTPRKKVKKQKKKNKNEDNSSESEDDANFVQMRGRIVSGRKWKSQKKRASSIINSPGLRLSFERKQKLREELKRVKELSRLIEQDRLQAKLDKKRRREENLKRAEENQKKNEIVQVIKRMRKTQLRHIEKRDVTDVK
;
A
#
# COMPACT_ATOMS: atom_id res chain seq x y z
N MET A 1 -53.06 -5.50 -15.79
CA MET A 1 -51.96 -6.47 -15.63
C MET A 1 -50.66 -5.69 -15.74
N ALA A 2 -49.89 -5.56 -14.67
CA ALA A 2 -48.67 -4.76 -14.66
C ALA A 2 -47.47 -5.67 -15.00
N GLU A 3 -46.67 -5.27 -15.99
CA GLU A 3 -45.52 -6.02 -16.49
C GLU A 3 -44.41 -6.13 -15.42
N VAL A 4 -43.92 -7.36 -15.22
CA VAL A 4 -42.79 -7.66 -14.34
C VAL A 4 -41.50 -7.48 -15.13
N LEU A 5 -40.73 -6.45 -14.80
CA LEU A 5 -39.39 -6.22 -15.38
C LEU A 5 -38.42 -7.30 -14.89
N ARG A 6 -37.71 -7.96 -15.82
CA ARG A 6 -36.72 -9.00 -15.49
C ARG A 6 -35.40 -8.35 -15.06
N ALA A 7 -34.70 -9.00 -14.13
CA ALA A 7 -33.43 -8.53 -13.58
C ALA A 7 -32.31 -8.31 -14.62
N GLU A 8 -32.46 -8.87 -15.82
CA GLU A 8 -31.50 -8.78 -16.92
C GLU A 8 -31.53 -7.41 -17.63
N ASP A 9 -32.64 -6.67 -17.55
CA ASP A 9 -32.81 -5.42 -18.28
C ASP A 9 -32.14 -4.20 -17.60
N ILE A 10 -31.74 -4.34 -16.33
CA ILE A 10 -31.06 -3.28 -15.57
C ILE A 10 -29.56 -3.21 -15.92
N LEU A 11 -28.96 -4.30 -16.41
CA LEU A 11 -27.51 -4.39 -16.60
C LEU A 11 -27.00 -3.88 -17.96
N LYS A 12 -27.90 -3.44 -18.86
CA LYS A 12 -27.56 -3.19 -20.28
C LYS A 12 -27.32 -1.72 -20.66
N LYS A 13 -27.15 -0.81 -19.68
CA LYS A 13 -27.05 0.64 -19.94
C LYS A 13 -25.69 1.28 -19.59
N HIS A 14 -24.57 0.57 -19.56
CA HIS A 14 -23.25 1.22 -19.50
C HIS A 14 -22.14 0.40 -20.15
N ASP A 15 -22.24 0.18 -21.47
CA ASP A 15 -21.09 -0.19 -22.29
C ASP A 15 -20.85 0.89 -23.34
N ASN A 16 -20.00 1.85 -23.00
CA ASN A 16 -19.31 2.67 -23.99
C ASN A 16 -17.81 2.47 -23.81
N PRO A 17 -17.18 1.52 -24.51
CA PRO A 17 -15.73 1.39 -24.48
C PRO A 17 -15.13 2.50 -25.34
N SER A 18 -14.83 3.64 -24.71
CA SER A 18 -13.92 4.60 -25.33
C SER A 18 -12.54 3.95 -25.45
N ASN A 19 -12.18 3.73 -26.71
CA ASN A 19 -10.92 3.25 -27.24
C ASN A 19 -9.72 3.92 -26.54
N VAL A 20 -9.07 3.22 -25.59
CA VAL A 20 -7.77 3.62 -25.06
C VAL A 20 -6.70 3.03 -25.97
N GLU A 21 -6.39 3.74 -27.05
CA GLU A 21 -5.23 3.44 -27.87
C GLU A 21 -3.96 3.55 -27.02
N ASN A 22 -3.28 2.41 -26.88
CA ASN A 22 -1.98 2.30 -26.25
C ASN A 22 -0.92 2.92 -27.16
N VAL A 23 -0.72 4.24 -27.06
CA VAL A 23 0.39 4.93 -27.73
C VAL A 23 1.70 4.57 -27.03
N LYS A 24 2.38 3.54 -27.55
CA LYS A 24 3.80 3.28 -27.28
C LYS A 24 4.64 4.40 -27.91
N THR A 25 4.88 5.48 -27.17
CA THR A 25 5.88 6.47 -27.58
C THR A 25 7.30 5.88 -27.48
N PRO A 26 8.16 6.03 -28.51
CA PRO A 26 9.55 5.58 -28.42
C PRO A 26 10.33 6.47 -27.44
N ARG A 27 10.90 5.84 -26.41
CA ARG A 27 11.74 6.50 -25.41
C ARG A 27 13.04 6.98 -26.06
N LYS A 28 13.08 8.23 -26.53
CA LYS A 28 14.33 8.90 -26.96
C LYS A 28 15.31 8.88 -25.77
N LYS A 29 16.47 8.22 -25.96
CA LYS A 29 17.61 8.30 -25.03
C LYS A 29 18.17 9.72 -25.07
N VAL A 30 17.71 10.58 -24.18
CA VAL A 30 18.30 11.90 -23.97
C VAL A 30 19.67 11.72 -23.31
N LYS A 31 20.73 12.13 -24.01
CA LYS A 31 22.10 12.20 -23.47
C LYS A 31 22.08 13.05 -22.19
N LYS A 32 22.56 12.47 -21.09
CA LYS A 32 22.68 13.12 -19.78
C LYS A 32 23.76 14.20 -19.86
N GLN A 33 23.39 15.38 -20.32
CA GLN A 33 24.22 16.58 -20.13
C GLN A 33 24.20 16.93 -18.64
N LYS A 34 25.38 16.88 -18.02
CA LYS A 34 25.63 17.25 -16.63
C LYS A 34 25.41 18.75 -16.48
N LYS A 35 24.16 19.17 -16.23
CA LYS A 35 23.86 20.53 -15.78
C LYS A 35 24.43 20.69 -14.37
N LYS A 36 25.46 21.53 -14.23
CA LYS A 36 25.86 22.10 -12.95
C LYS A 36 24.63 22.87 -12.44
N ASN A 37 24.01 22.39 -11.36
CA ASN A 37 23.06 23.18 -10.60
C ASN A 37 23.85 24.35 -10.01
N LYS A 38 23.76 25.53 -10.61
CA LYS A 38 23.87 26.76 -9.84
C LYS A 38 22.63 26.75 -8.95
N ASN A 39 22.84 26.58 -7.65
CA ASN A 39 21.83 26.94 -6.68
C ASN A 39 21.64 28.45 -6.84
N GLU A 40 20.60 28.84 -7.57
CA GLU A 40 20.01 30.15 -7.39
C GLU A 40 19.29 30.06 -6.05
N ASP A 41 20.00 30.50 -5.02
CA ASP A 41 19.43 30.86 -3.73
C ASP A 41 18.36 31.91 -4.04
N ASN A 42 17.11 31.47 -4.17
CA ASN A 42 15.96 32.37 -4.13
C ASN A 42 15.86 32.88 -2.68
N SER A 43 16.70 33.86 -2.34
CA SER A 43 16.39 34.81 -1.29
C SER A 43 15.25 35.67 -1.83
N SER A 44 14.02 35.21 -1.67
CA SER A 44 12.91 36.16 -1.56
C SER A 44 13.16 36.92 -0.25
N GLU A 45 14.09 37.88 -0.28
CA GLU A 45 14.17 38.93 0.73
C GLU A 45 12.80 39.60 0.74
N SER A 46 11.99 39.23 1.73
CA SER A 46 10.80 40.00 2.05
C SER A 46 11.23 41.45 2.19
N GLU A 47 10.48 42.40 1.62
CA GLU A 47 10.78 43.83 1.71
C GLU A 47 10.97 44.29 3.18
N ASP A 48 10.42 43.53 4.12
CA ASP A 48 10.63 43.64 5.57
C ASP A 48 12.09 43.43 6.03
N ASP A 49 12.89 42.59 5.35
CA ASP A 49 14.31 42.37 5.64
C ASP A 49 15.19 43.51 5.07
N ALA A 50 14.82 44.08 3.93
CA ALA A 50 15.56 45.17 3.28
C ALA A 50 15.50 46.48 4.09
N ASN A 51 14.34 46.81 4.66
CA ASN A 51 14.18 47.97 5.54
C ASN A 51 14.91 47.83 6.90
N PHE A 52 15.25 46.60 7.31
CA PHE A 52 15.92 46.36 8.59
C PHE A 52 17.46 46.43 8.52
N VAL A 53 18.05 46.15 7.36
CA VAL A 53 19.49 46.35 7.09
C VAL A 53 19.90 47.81 7.29
N GLN A 54 18.96 48.75 7.17
CA GLN A 54 19.24 50.17 7.33
C GLN A 54 19.30 50.63 8.81
N MET A 55 18.70 49.88 9.74
CA MET A 55 18.68 50.22 11.17
C MET A 55 19.71 49.43 12.02
N ARG A 56 20.26 48.33 11.50
CA ARG A 56 21.36 47.59 12.13
C ARG A 56 22.45 47.34 11.09
N GLY A 57 23.68 47.75 11.42
CA GLY A 57 24.82 47.68 10.50
C GLY A 57 25.02 46.31 9.86
N ARG A 58 25.60 46.33 8.64
CA ARG A 58 25.95 45.15 7.86
C ARG A 58 26.87 44.23 8.66
N ILE A 59 26.48 42.98 8.84
CA ILE A 59 27.29 41.98 9.55
C ILE A 59 28.52 41.63 8.69
N VAL A 60 29.70 41.64 9.30
CA VAL A 60 31.01 41.52 8.63
C VAL A 60 31.22 40.15 7.96
N SER A 61 30.64 39.07 8.50
CA SER A 61 30.95 37.68 8.08
C SER A 61 29.98 37.04 7.08
N GLY A 62 28.93 37.75 6.63
CA GLY A 62 27.93 37.24 5.68
C GLY A 62 27.11 36.02 6.14
N ARG A 63 27.44 35.42 7.29
CA ARG A 63 26.79 34.22 7.83
C ARG A 63 25.77 34.63 8.90
N LYS A 64 24.49 34.36 8.64
CA LYS A 64 23.37 34.70 9.54
C LYS A 64 23.33 33.72 10.73
N TRP A 65 23.98 34.08 11.85
CA TRP A 65 24.01 33.25 13.08
C TRP A 65 22.65 33.19 13.81
N LYS A 66 21.73 34.15 13.57
CA LYS A 66 20.37 34.19 14.16
C LYS A 66 19.36 34.71 13.13
N SER A 67 18.28 33.98 12.86
CA SER A 67 17.13 34.52 12.14
C SER A 67 16.29 35.39 13.08
N GLN A 68 15.76 36.51 12.59
CA GLN A 68 14.88 37.34 13.40
C GLN A 68 13.57 36.58 13.64
N LYS A 69 13.22 36.37 14.90
CA LYS A 69 11.91 35.84 15.26
C LYS A 69 10.85 36.88 14.91
N LYS A 70 9.84 36.49 14.13
CA LYS A 70 8.65 37.32 13.89
C LYS A 70 7.93 37.56 15.23
N ARG A 71 7.47 38.79 15.47
CA ARG A 71 6.69 39.11 16.68
C ARG A 71 5.37 38.34 16.62
N ALA A 72 4.85 37.84 17.75
CA ALA A 72 3.58 37.11 17.78
C ALA A 72 2.41 37.93 17.20
N SER A 73 2.48 39.27 17.26
CA SER A 73 1.52 40.20 16.65
C SER A 73 1.54 40.25 15.12
N SER A 74 2.60 39.76 14.47
CA SER A 74 2.66 39.63 13.00
C SER A 74 1.96 38.38 12.48
N ILE A 75 1.56 37.47 13.38
CA ILE A 75 0.74 36.32 13.03
C ILE A 75 -0.69 36.82 12.92
N ILE A 76 -1.21 36.88 11.69
CA ILE A 76 -2.60 37.22 11.43
C ILE A 76 -3.48 36.11 12.02
N ASN A 77 -4.03 36.34 13.21
CA ASN A 77 -5.00 35.46 13.86
C ASN A 77 -6.39 35.61 13.22
N SER A 78 -6.46 35.62 11.89
CA SER A 78 -7.76 35.55 11.22
C SER A 78 -8.35 34.17 11.57
N PRO A 79 -9.60 34.08 12.06
CA PRO A 79 -10.26 32.79 12.16
C PRO A 79 -10.28 32.22 10.74
N GLY A 80 -9.47 31.19 10.48
CA GLY A 80 -9.38 30.58 9.16
C GLY A 80 -10.79 30.27 8.64
N LEU A 81 -10.98 30.34 7.32
CA LEU A 81 -12.29 30.25 6.66
C LEU A 81 -13.17 29.17 7.33
N ARG A 82 -14.09 29.60 8.20
CA ARG A 82 -14.88 28.66 9.01
C ARG A 82 -15.78 27.92 8.03
N LEU A 83 -15.52 26.63 7.86
CA LEU A 83 -16.38 25.79 7.01
C LEU A 83 -17.81 25.86 7.55
N SER A 84 -18.77 26.07 6.64
CA SER A 84 -20.19 25.98 6.96
C SER A 84 -20.53 24.61 7.53
N PHE A 85 -21.60 24.53 8.31
CA PHE A 85 -22.04 23.27 8.92
C PHE A 85 -22.28 22.16 7.87
N GLU A 86 -22.91 22.52 6.75
CA GLU A 86 -23.16 21.59 5.64
C GLU A 86 -21.85 21.00 5.08
N ARG A 87 -20.83 21.85 4.90
CA ARG A 87 -19.52 21.38 4.41
C ARG A 87 -18.81 20.47 5.41
N LYS A 88 -19.03 20.68 6.72
CA LYS A 88 -18.52 19.77 7.76
C LYS A 88 -19.26 18.43 7.75
N GLN A 89 -20.57 18.41 7.50
CA GLN A 89 -21.34 17.17 7.39
C GLN A 89 -20.88 16.34 6.19
N LYS A 90 -20.76 16.96 5.00
CA LYS A 90 -20.24 16.29 3.80
C LYS A 90 -18.87 15.65 4.05
N LEU A 91 -17.95 16.38 4.68
CA LEU A 91 -16.62 15.87 5.00
C LEU A 91 -16.66 14.70 6.01
N ARG A 92 -17.58 14.73 6.98
CA ARG A 92 -17.77 13.61 7.93
C ARG A 92 -18.29 12.36 7.22
N GLU A 93 -19.25 12.52 6.32
CA GLU A 93 -19.78 11.43 5.52
C GLU A 93 -18.72 10.82 4.60
N GLU A 94 -17.95 11.65 3.91
CA GLU A 94 -16.85 11.20 3.05
C GLU A 94 -15.79 10.43 3.83
N LEU A 95 -15.36 10.95 4.98
CA LEU A 95 -14.43 10.25 5.86
C LEU A 95 -14.99 8.91 6.37
N LYS A 96 -16.29 8.85 6.66
CA LYS A 96 -16.95 7.61 7.07
C LYS A 96 -16.93 6.58 5.93
N ARG A 97 -17.30 6.99 4.71
CA ARG A 97 -17.26 6.12 3.51
C ARG A 97 -15.85 5.60 3.25
N VAL A 98 -14.83 6.46 3.29
CA VAL A 98 -13.43 6.05 3.06
C VAL A 98 -12.96 5.05 4.12
N LYS A 99 -13.31 5.26 5.39
CA LYS A 99 -12.97 4.32 6.47
C LYS A 99 -13.64 2.96 6.30
N GLU A 100 -14.91 2.94 5.90
CA GLU A 100 -15.64 1.70 5.63
C GLU A 100 -14.98 0.92 4.50
N LEU A 101 -14.66 1.58 3.38
CA LEU A 101 -13.94 0.97 2.25
C LEU A 101 -12.56 0.44 2.66
N SER A 102 -11.79 1.20 3.42
CA SER A 102 -10.49 0.77 3.93
C SER A 102 -10.61 -0.49 4.80
N ARG A 103 -11.61 -0.53 5.68
CA ARG A 103 -11.86 -1.66 6.56
C ARG A 103 -12.24 -2.92 5.76
N LEU A 104 -13.05 -2.80 4.72
CA LEU A 104 -13.40 -3.92 3.84
C LEU A 104 -12.14 -4.49 3.17
N ILE A 105 -11.29 -3.64 2.61
CA ILE A 105 -10.02 -4.06 1.98
C ILE A 105 -9.10 -4.80 2.97
N GLU A 106 -9.01 -4.32 4.20
CA GLU A 106 -8.22 -4.97 5.25
C GLU A 106 -8.80 -6.33 5.66
N GLN A 107 -10.13 -6.41 5.78
CA GLN A 107 -10.83 -7.65 6.11
C GLN A 107 -10.63 -8.70 5.02
N ASP A 108 -10.76 -8.35 3.75
CA ASP A 108 -10.54 -9.27 2.63
C ASP A 108 -9.10 -9.81 2.61
N ARG A 109 -8.11 -8.93 2.86
CA ARG A 109 -6.70 -9.32 2.97
C ARG A 109 -6.46 -10.27 4.14
N LEU A 110 -7.14 -10.06 5.26
CA LEU A 110 -7.02 -10.91 6.44
C LEU A 110 -7.68 -12.28 6.21
N GLN A 111 -8.88 -12.30 5.64
CA GLN A 111 -9.58 -13.54 5.27
C GLN A 111 -8.75 -14.39 4.31
N ALA A 112 -8.20 -13.78 3.25
CA ALA A 112 -7.33 -14.49 2.30
C ALA A 112 -6.10 -15.11 2.97
N LYS A 113 -5.50 -14.43 3.96
CA LYS A 113 -4.37 -14.97 4.74
C LYS A 113 -4.80 -16.13 5.63
N LEU A 114 -5.95 -16.02 6.29
CA LEU A 114 -6.50 -17.09 7.15
C LEU A 114 -6.86 -18.33 6.33
N ASP A 115 -7.50 -18.16 5.17
CA ASP A 115 -7.81 -19.27 4.26
C ASP A 115 -6.55 -19.99 3.78
N LYS A 116 -5.48 -19.24 3.46
CA LYS A 116 -4.19 -19.83 3.10
C LYS A 116 -3.58 -20.63 4.25
N LYS A 117 -3.67 -20.13 5.49
CA LYS A 117 -3.23 -20.86 6.69
C LYS A 117 -4.05 -22.12 6.90
N ARG A 118 -5.37 -22.04 6.84
CA ARG A 118 -6.29 -23.17 6.98
C ARG A 118 -5.97 -24.27 5.95
N ARG A 119 -5.83 -23.91 4.67
CA ARG A 119 -5.43 -24.86 3.61
C ARG A 119 -4.09 -25.54 3.91
N ARG A 120 -3.13 -24.80 4.46
CA ARG A 120 -1.81 -25.35 4.81
C ARG A 120 -1.91 -26.34 5.97
N GLU A 121 -2.68 -26.00 7.00
CA GLU A 121 -2.94 -26.87 8.14
C GLU A 121 -3.69 -28.15 7.73
N GLU A 122 -4.71 -28.03 6.87
CA GLU A 122 -5.43 -29.18 6.31
C GLU A 122 -4.50 -30.09 5.49
N ASN A 123 -3.62 -29.50 4.66
CA ASN A 123 -2.67 -30.27 3.87
C ASN A 123 -1.61 -30.96 4.74
N LEU A 124 -1.15 -30.31 5.81
CA LEU A 124 -0.24 -30.92 6.78
C LEU A 124 -0.90 -32.10 7.49
N LYS A 125 -2.13 -31.93 7.99
CA LYS A 125 -2.90 -33.02 8.61
C LYS A 125 -3.10 -34.19 7.65
N ARG A 126 -3.48 -33.91 6.39
CA ARG A 126 -3.62 -34.96 5.36
C ARG A 126 -2.29 -35.64 5.06
N ALA A 127 -1.18 -34.91 5.06
CA ALA A 127 0.15 -35.49 4.86
C ALA A 127 0.55 -36.41 6.03
N GLU A 128 0.29 -36.00 7.27
CA GLU A 128 0.52 -36.83 8.46
C GLU A 128 -0.34 -38.10 8.44
N GLU A 129 -1.62 -38.00 8.08
CA GLU A 129 -2.50 -39.17 7.90
C GLU A 129 -2.01 -40.10 6.79
N ASN A 130 -1.58 -39.53 5.66
CA ASN A 130 -1.04 -40.30 4.56
C ASN A 130 0.29 -40.97 4.93
N GLN A 131 1.14 -40.32 5.73
CA GLN A 131 2.35 -40.93 6.28
C GLN A 131 1.99 -42.15 7.15
N LYS A 132 1.06 -42.00 8.09
CA LYS A 132 0.56 -43.11 8.92
C LYS A 132 -0.04 -44.26 8.10
N LYS A 133 -0.79 -43.95 7.03
CA LYS A 133 -1.35 -44.98 6.12
C LYS A 133 -0.27 -45.67 5.29
N ASN A 134 0.68 -44.92 4.76
CA ASN A 134 1.80 -45.46 3.99
C ASN A 134 2.70 -46.35 4.85
N GLU A 135 2.88 -45.99 6.12
CA GLU A 135 3.60 -46.78 7.12
C GLU A 135 2.97 -48.17 7.30
N ILE A 136 1.66 -48.27 7.41
CA ILE A 136 0.95 -49.55 7.58
C ILE A 136 0.94 -50.40 6.31
N VAL A 137 0.84 -49.79 5.12
CA VAL A 137 0.58 -50.51 3.86
C VAL A 137 1.86 -51.04 3.19
N GLN A 138 3.05 -50.73 3.70
CA GLN A 138 4.29 -50.99 2.97
C GLN A 138 4.76 -52.45 3.01
N VAL A 139 4.31 -53.27 2.06
CA VAL A 139 4.93 -54.59 1.76
C VAL A 139 6.17 -54.38 0.89
N ILE A 140 7.37 -54.64 1.45
CA ILE A 140 8.65 -54.45 0.76
C ILE A 140 8.79 -55.45 -0.40
N LYS A 141 8.78 -54.96 -1.65
CA LYS A 141 9.12 -55.75 -2.85
C LYS A 141 10.65 -55.81 -3.05
N ARG A 142 11.13 -56.68 -3.97
CA ARG A 142 12.56 -56.80 -4.31
C ARG A 142 13.17 -55.44 -4.70
N MET A 143 14.02 -54.90 -3.84
CA MET A 143 14.75 -53.64 -4.04
C MET A 143 16.26 -53.85 -3.95
N ARG A 144 17.04 -52.89 -4.48
CA ARG A 144 18.50 -52.92 -4.34
C ARG A 144 18.91 -52.65 -2.90
N LYS A 145 19.96 -53.33 -2.43
CA LYS A 145 20.46 -53.27 -1.03
C LYS A 145 20.82 -51.85 -0.56
N THR A 146 21.19 -50.96 -1.48
CA THR A 146 21.48 -49.55 -1.18
C THR A 146 20.23 -48.72 -0.86
N GLN A 147 19.09 -49.05 -1.45
CA GLN A 147 17.81 -48.36 -1.21
C GLN A 147 17.20 -48.78 0.13
N LEU A 148 17.37 -50.05 0.53
CA LEU A 148 16.94 -50.57 1.83
C LEU A 148 17.58 -49.84 3.02
N ARG A 149 18.74 -49.19 2.85
CA ARG A 149 19.44 -48.44 3.92
C ARG A 149 18.70 -47.16 4.35
N HIS A 150 17.84 -46.63 3.49
CA HIS A 150 17.10 -45.38 3.75
C HIS A 150 15.66 -45.64 4.25
N ILE A 151 15.25 -46.91 4.35
CA ILE A 151 13.93 -47.30 4.85
C ILE A 151 14.00 -47.37 6.38
N GLU A 152 13.21 -46.56 7.06
CA GLU A 152 13.02 -46.67 8.51
C GLU A 152 11.97 -47.74 8.80
N LYS A 153 12.26 -48.66 9.74
CA LYS A 153 11.24 -49.58 10.25
C LYS A 153 10.31 -48.82 11.18
N ARG A 154 9.02 -48.76 10.84
CA ARG A 154 7.98 -48.18 11.70
C ARG A 154 6.73 -49.07 11.76
N ASP A 155 6.93 -50.38 11.67
CA ASP A 155 5.82 -51.33 11.76
C ASP A 155 5.32 -51.40 13.21
N VAL A 156 3.99 -51.35 13.41
CA VAL A 156 3.32 -51.51 14.72
C VAL A 156 2.95 -52.98 15.03
N THR A 157 3.35 -53.91 14.17
CA THR A 157 3.07 -55.33 14.39
C THR A 157 4.15 -55.94 15.28
N ASP A 158 3.98 -55.77 16.59
CA ASP A 158 4.59 -56.67 17.57
C ASP A 158 3.86 -58.03 17.47
N VAL A 159 4.25 -58.85 16.50
CA VAL A 159 3.85 -60.26 16.46
C VAL A 159 4.68 -60.98 17.52
N LYS A 160 4.06 -61.25 18.67
CA LYS A 160 4.54 -62.28 19.62
C LYS A 160 4.36 -63.67 19.04
#